data_AF-A0A3M7L888-F1
#
_entry.id   AF-A0A3M7L888-F1
#
_cell.length_a   1.000
_cell.length_b   1.000
_cell.length_c   1.000
_cell.angle_alpha   90.00
_cell.angle_beta   90.00
_cell.angle_gamma   90.00
#
_symmetry.space_group_name_H-M   'P 1'
#
loop_
_entity.id
_entity.type
_entity.pdbx_description
1 polymer ?
#
loop_
_entity_poly.entity_id
_entity_poly.type
_entity_poly.pdbx_seq_one_letter_code
_entity_poly.pdbx_strand_id
1 'polypeptide(L)'
;MKKVILFFGLFMVSLYFSQTNLLGYDIKYFVGDDLELLKGKYLIALPKNEDFQKFGFDYLYTSEEMNHSDTYKRKKGHSGSNYIDVVDKKFLLTDYKKIDKILGDYILLLKDEEGNSVYFLYDSKTPSRFPFKTSEPLIFPEEHYCSKIDIKKDKFTNKITKYSPLLEPISFVKNNGYFISLKTYGSTPVVDGTGVIILLSNGQKIKKTTKIDIDISSGKYKYSAFIPLTTADINLLTKNIIDDFKLYIFENVQKLNGEAYKEYLKCIIKPSL
;
A
#
# COMPACT_ATOMS: atom_id res chain seq x y z
N MET A 1 -3.81 -55.83 -29.23
CA MET A 1 -2.89 -55.51 -28.11
C MET A 1 -2.54 -54.04 -28.17
N LYS A 2 -2.70 -53.32 -27.04
CA LYS A 2 -2.09 -52.03 -26.61
C LYS A 2 -2.06 -50.86 -27.62
N LYS A 3 -3.05 -49.95 -27.62
CA LYS A 3 -3.10 -48.65 -26.87
C LYS A 3 -1.79 -47.87 -26.86
N VAL A 4 -1.73 -46.74 -27.59
CA VAL A 4 -1.13 -45.47 -27.13
C VAL A 4 -1.90 -44.31 -27.79
N ILE A 5 -2.79 -43.66 -27.04
CA ILE A 5 -3.33 -42.33 -27.36
C ILE A 5 -2.52 -41.37 -26.49
N LEU A 6 -1.69 -40.55 -27.12
CA LEU A 6 -0.86 -39.56 -26.45
C LEU A 6 -1.74 -38.32 -26.16
N PHE A 7 -2.30 -38.26 -24.96
CA PHE A 7 -2.95 -37.06 -24.44
C PHE A 7 -1.86 -36.07 -24.00
N PHE A 8 -1.53 -35.10 -24.86
CA PHE A 8 -0.74 -33.94 -24.46
C PHE A 8 -1.68 -32.96 -23.75
N GLY A 9 -1.90 -33.22 -22.45
CA GLY A 9 -2.52 -32.26 -21.55
C GLY A 9 -1.53 -31.13 -21.30
N LEU A 10 -1.62 -30.06 -22.08
CA LEU A 10 -0.89 -28.82 -21.84
C LEU A 10 -1.54 -28.15 -20.62
N PHE A 11 -1.08 -28.51 -19.43
CA PHE A 11 -1.41 -27.84 -18.19
C PHE A 11 -0.66 -26.48 -18.21
N MET A 12 -1.23 -25.51 -18.92
CA MET A 12 -0.93 -24.09 -18.73
C MET A 12 -1.45 -23.73 -17.33
N VAL A 13 -0.66 -24.04 -16.30
CA VAL A 13 -0.72 -23.27 -15.07
C VAL A 13 -0.25 -21.89 -15.47
N SER A 14 -1.19 -21.02 -15.84
CA SER A 14 -0.96 -19.60 -15.84
C SER A 14 -0.63 -19.23 -14.41
N LEU A 15 0.64 -19.27 -14.07
CA LEU A 15 1.19 -18.53 -12.95
C LEU A 15 0.89 -17.07 -13.30
N TYR A 16 -0.28 -16.59 -12.85
CA TYR A 16 -0.50 -15.18 -12.59
C TYR A 16 0.47 -14.81 -11.46
N PHE A 17 1.75 -14.70 -11.79
CA PHE A 17 2.65 -13.83 -11.06
C PHE A 17 2.10 -12.43 -11.29
N SER A 18 1.19 -12.05 -10.40
CA SER A 18 0.80 -10.67 -10.17
C SER A 18 2.07 -9.82 -10.23
N GLN A 19 2.23 -9.02 -11.28
CA GLN A 19 3.39 -8.14 -11.54
C GLN A 19 3.54 -7.02 -10.47
N THR A 20 2.94 -7.16 -9.30
CA THR A 20 2.68 -6.08 -8.35
C THR A 20 3.76 -5.89 -7.27
N ASN A 21 4.83 -6.69 -7.27
CA ASN A 21 5.92 -6.60 -6.27
C ASN A 21 7.30 -6.26 -6.85
N LEU A 22 7.36 -5.59 -8.01
CA LEU A 22 8.63 -5.24 -8.68
C LEU A 22 9.45 -4.12 -7.99
N LEU A 23 8.89 -3.44 -6.99
CA LEU A 23 9.58 -2.33 -6.29
C LEU A 23 10.22 -2.73 -4.94
N GLY A 24 10.15 -4.01 -4.54
CA GLY A 24 10.72 -4.47 -3.27
C GLY A 24 9.94 -4.08 -2.02
N TYR A 25 8.67 -3.67 -2.16
CA TYR A 25 7.77 -3.41 -1.04
C TYR A 25 6.31 -3.73 -1.40
N ASP A 26 5.48 -3.97 -0.39
CA ASP A 26 4.06 -4.19 -0.57
C ASP A 26 3.26 -3.49 0.54
N ILE A 27 2.48 -2.48 0.14
CA ILE A 27 1.76 -1.57 1.05
C ILE A 27 0.79 -2.31 1.98
N LYS A 28 0.33 -3.50 1.60
CA LYS A 28 -0.57 -4.31 2.44
C LYS A 28 0.09 -4.85 3.73
N TYR A 29 1.42 -4.89 3.79
CA TYR A 29 2.17 -5.30 4.98
C TYR A 29 2.68 -4.11 5.79
N PHE A 30 2.47 -2.88 5.31
CA PHE A 30 2.90 -1.69 6.01
C PHE A 30 1.89 -1.31 7.09
N VAL A 31 2.35 -1.23 8.35
CA VAL A 31 1.49 -1.01 9.52
C VAL A 31 1.49 0.43 10.03
N GLY A 32 2.34 1.31 9.46
CA GLY A 32 2.53 2.66 9.99
C GLY A 32 3.02 2.61 11.43
N ASP A 33 2.37 3.33 12.34
CA ASP A 33 2.74 3.39 13.76
C ASP A 33 2.31 2.15 14.57
N ASP A 34 1.48 1.26 14.01
CA ASP A 34 0.90 0.11 14.71
C ASP A 34 1.85 -1.11 14.72
N LEU A 35 3.10 -0.92 15.15
CA LEU A 35 4.16 -1.92 15.12
C LEU A 35 3.89 -3.17 15.98
N GLU A 36 2.98 -3.09 16.94
CA GLU A 36 2.50 -4.27 17.68
C GLU A 36 1.90 -5.34 16.75
N LEU A 37 1.34 -4.95 15.59
CA LEU A 37 0.81 -5.90 14.61
C LEU A 37 1.91 -6.78 13.98
N LEU A 38 3.16 -6.33 14.01
CA LEU A 38 4.32 -7.06 13.50
C LEU A 38 5.07 -7.84 14.59
N LYS A 39 4.93 -7.46 15.87
CA LYS A 39 5.73 -8.00 16.96
C LYS A 39 5.51 -9.50 17.11
N GLY A 40 6.62 -10.24 17.23
CA GLY A 40 6.61 -11.71 17.29
C GLY A 40 6.40 -12.41 15.93
N LYS A 41 6.27 -11.68 14.82
CA LYS A 41 6.11 -12.27 13.48
C LYS A 41 7.44 -12.34 12.73
N TYR A 42 7.51 -13.28 11.80
CA TYR A 42 8.59 -13.33 10.81
C TYR A 42 8.31 -12.36 9.66
N LEU A 43 9.27 -11.49 9.42
CA LEU A 43 9.37 -10.57 8.29
C LEU A 43 10.26 -11.19 7.23
N ILE A 44 9.78 -11.26 5.99
CA ILE A 44 10.49 -11.85 4.85
C ILE A 44 10.83 -10.72 3.89
N ALA A 45 12.12 -10.56 3.58
CA ALA A 45 12.57 -9.51 2.65
C ALA A 45 12.04 -9.77 1.23
N LEU A 46 11.38 -8.77 0.64
CA LEU A 46 10.77 -8.85 -0.67
C LEU A 46 11.80 -8.71 -1.80
N PRO A 47 11.65 -9.44 -2.92
CA PRO A 47 12.52 -9.29 -4.07
C PRO A 47 12.34 -7.91 -4.73
N LYS A 48 13.43 -7.40 -5.31
CA LYS A 48 13.45 -6.16 -6.09
C LYS A 48 13.57 -6.50 -7.59
N ASN A 49 13.08 -5.63 -8.47
CA ASN A 49 13.38 -5.71 -9.89
C ASN A 49 14.90 -5.69 -10.12
N GLU A 50 15.38 -6.39 -11.15
CA GLU A 50 16.78 -6.61 -11.51
C GLU A 50 17.59 -5.30 -11.47
N ASP A 51 17.05 -4.23 -12.05
CA ASP A 51 17.68 -2.91 -12.07
C ASP A 51 17.99 -2.34 -10.68
N PHE A 52 17.19 -2.72 -9.68
CA PHE A 52 17.32 -2.28 -8.29
C PHE A 52 18.09 -3.26 -7.40
N GLN A 53 18.30 -4.52 -7.83
CA GLN A 53 19.05 -5.51 -7.04
C GLN A 53 20.49 -5.07 -6.77
N LYS A 54 21.09 -4.30 -7.70
CA LYS A 54 22.46 -3.78 -7.54
C LYS A 54 22.63 -2.88 -6.31
N PHE A 55 21.56 -2.23 -5.85
CA PHE A 55 21.56 -1.35 -4.68
C PHE A 55 21.36 -2.10 -3.36
N GLY A 56 20.88 -3.36 -3.40
CA GLY A 56 20.74 -4.15 -2.18
C GLY A 56 19.54 -3.74 -1.32
N PHE A 57 19.65 -3.89 0.00
CA PHE A 57 18.64 -3.45 0.97
C PHE A 57 19.20 -2.37 1.89
N ASP A 58 18.51 -1.23 1.94
CA ASP A 58 18.86 -0.12 2.81
C ASP A 58 18.35 -0.34 4.23
N TYR A 59 18.88 0.45 5.16
CA TYR A 59 18.37 0.59 6.53
C TYR A 59 18.48 -0.64 7.43
N LEU A 60 19.25 -1.66 7.05
CA LEU A 60 19.58 -2.82 7.87
C LEU A 60 20.99 -2.73 8.44
N TYR A 61 21.12 -2.95 9.75
CA TYR A 61 22.36 -2.77 10.50
C TYR A 61 22.61 -3.92 11.48
N THR A 62 23.86 -4.11 11.86
CA THR A 62 24.29 -5.06 12.91
C THR A 62 24.40 -4.43 14.30
N SER A 63 24.21 -3.11 14.40
CA SER A 63 24.31 -2.34 15.65
C SER A 63 23.13 -1.38 15.81
N GLU A 64 22.78 -1.04 17.05
CA GLU A 64 21.68 -0.10 17.36
C GLU A 64 22.04 1.34 16.99
N GLU A 65 23.32 1.69 17.03
CA GLU A 65 23.84 2.99 16.64
C GLU A 65 23.55 3.28 15.15
N MET A 66 23.52 2.21 14.34
CA MET A 66 23.27 2.24 12.89
C MET A 66 24.30 3.09 12.13
N ASN A 67 25.58 2.96 12.51
CA ASN A 67 26.64 3.58 11.74
C ASN A 67 26.72 2.95 10.36
N HIS A 68 27.17 3.73 9.38
CA HIS A 68 27.33 3.24 8.01
C HIS A 68 28.34 2.09 7.88
N SER A 69 29.30 1.96 8.81
CA SER A 69 30.20 0.80 8.90
C SER A 69 29.45 -0.49 9.24
N ASP A 70 28.32 -0.38 9.92
CA ASP A 70 27.61 -1.48 10.58
C ASP A 70 26.44 -1.96 9.73
N THR A 71 26.43 -1.67 8.42
CA THR A 71 25.40 -2.18 7.51
C THR A 71 25.40 -3.71 7.48
N TYR A 72 24.24 -4.30 7.67
CA TYR A 72 24.06 -5.75 7.68
C TYR A 72 24.45 -6.36 6.32
N LYS A 73 25.30 -7.40 6.32
CA LYS A 73 25.81 -8.08 5.10
C LYS A 73 26.25 -7.08 4.01
N ARG A 74 27.00 -6.05 4.40
CA ARG A 74 27.37 -4.92 3.52
C ARG A 74 28.11 -5.37 2.26
N LYS A 75 27.71 -4.83 1.11
CA LYS A 75 28.45 -4.96 -0.15
C LYS A 75 29.55 -3.88 -0.24
N LYS A 76 30.78 -4.27 -0.58
CA LYS A 76 31.89 -3.32 -0.76
C LYS A 76 31.52 -2.23 -1.79
N GLY A 77 31.78 -0.97 -1.46
CA GLY A 77 31.51 0.19 -2.32
C GLY A 77 30.04 0.61 -2.42
N HIS A 78 29.14 0.02 -1.62
CA HIS A 78 27.72 0.37 -1.58
C HIS A 78 27.30 0.74 -0.14
N SER A 79 26.18 1.46 -0.03
CA SER A 79 25.59 1.89 1.23
C SER A 79 24.62 0.89 1.85
N GLY A 80 24.11 -0.04 1.05
CA GLY A 80 23.14 -1.04 1.48
C GLY A 80 23.74 -2.43 1.72
N SER A 81 22.90 -3.28 2.30
CA SER A 81 23.11 -4.73 2.43
C SER A 81 23.20 -5.38 1.06
N ASN A 82 24.00 -6.41 0.87
CA ASN A 82 24.01 -7.18 -0.35
C ASN A 82 22.64 -7.83 -0.59
N TYR A 83 22.10 -7.70 -1.82
CA TYR A 83 20.79 -8.22 -2.19
C TYR A 83 20.68 -9.74 -1.97
N ILE A 84 21.66 -10.51 -2.44
CA ILE A 84 21.62 -11.99 -2.41
C ILE A 84 21.64 -12.49 -0.97
N ASP A 85 22.29 -11.76 -0.07
CA ASP A 85 22.43 -12.15 1.34
C ASP A 85 21.18 -11.84 2.17
N VAL A 86 20.20 -11.11 1.62
CA VAL A 86 19.01 -10.62 2.34
C VAL A 86 17.69 -11.04 1.69
N VAL A 87 17.59 -11.14 0.37
CA VAL A 87 16.33 -11.45 -0.32
C VAL A 87 15.76 -12.78 0.15
N ASP A 88 14.44 -12.82 0.38
CA ASP A 88 13.67 -13.97 0.88
C ASP A 88 14.11 -14.50 2.26
N LYS A 89 15.06 -13.82 2.93
CA LYS A 89 15.47 -14.15 4.29
C LYS A 89 14.40 -13.73 5.29
N LYS A 90 14.29 -14.55 6.34
CA LYS A 90 13.38 -14.36 7.46
C LYS A 90 14.06 -13.62 8.60
N PHE A 91 13.33 -12.69 9.17
CA PHE A 91 13.73 -11.90 10.32
C PHE A 91 12.59 -11.92 11.35
N LEU A 92 12.82 -12.46 12.54
CA LEU A 92 11.83 -12.41 13.62
C LEU A 92 11.87 -11.01 14.25
N LEU A 93 10.75 -10.29 14.23
CA LEU A 93 10.63 -9.03 14.98
C LEU A 93 10.44 -9.32 16.47
N THR A 94 11.49 -9.12 17.27
CA THR A 94 11.43 -9.38 18.72
C THR A 94 10.93 -8.16 19.50
N ASP A 95 11.32 -6.96 19.09
CA ASP A 95 10.89 -5.73 19.75
C ASP A 95 11.06 -4.52 18.82
N TYR A 96 10.65 -3.35 19.27
CA TYR A 96 10.92 -2.09 18.57
C TYR A 96 11.09 -0.93 19.56
N LYS A 97 11.80 0.11 19.12
CA LYS A 97 12.09 1.29 19.93
C LYS A 97 11.80 2.56 19.14
N LYS A 98 11.03 3.48 19.73
CA LYS A 98 10.80 4.80 19.16
C LYS A 98 12.08 5.63 19.23
N ILE A 99 12.39 6.31 18.14
CA ILE A 99 13.53 7.21 17.99
C ILE A 99 13.11 8.48 17.27
N ASP A 100 13.99 9.48 17.25
CA ASP A 100 13.78 10.72 16.51
C ASP A 100 14.97 10.95 15.57
N LYS A 101 14.99 10.22 14.45
CA LYS A 101 15.99 10.39 13.39
C LYS A 101 15.31 10.93 12.12
N ILE A 102 16.04 11.72 11.34
CA ILE A 102 15.53 12.33 10.09
C ILE A 102 14.96 11.29 9.12
N LEU A 103 15.54 10.09 9.09
CA LEU A 103 15.20 9.03 8.14
C LEU A 103 14.30 7.92 8.72
N GLY A 104 13.90 8.00 9.98
CA GLY A 104 13.05 7.00 10.61
C GLY A 104 12.69 7.34 12.06
N ASP A 105 11.52 6.92 12.48
CA ASP A 105 10.94 7.15 13.80
C ASP A 105 10.94 5.90 14.70
N TYR A 106 11.33 4.74 14.17
CA TYR A 106 11.50 3.52 14.95
C TYR A 106 12.74 2.73 14.55
N ILE A 107 13.26 1.95 15.49
CA ILE A 107 14.19 0.86 15.26
C ILE A 107 13.43 -0.43 15.48
N LEU A 108 13.41 -1.31 14.49
CA LEU A 108 12.91 -2.67 14.67
C LEU A 108 14.08 -3.57 15.08
N LEU A 109 13.93 -4.27 16.19
CA LEU A 109 14.90 -5.24 16.70
C LEU A 109 14.55 -6.61 16.14
N LEU A 110 15.33 -7.05 15.18
CA LEU A 110 15.13 -8.27 14.42
C LEU A 110 16.13 -9.37 14.84
N LYS A 111 15.73 -10.62 14.65
CA LYS A 111 16.62 -11.79 14.68
C LYS A 111 16.66 -12.44 13.31
N ASP A 112 17.85 -12.61 12.74
CA ASP A 112 18.02 -13.36 11.50
C ASP A 112 17.85 -14.88 11.72
N GLU A 113 17.99 -15.67 10.65
CA GLU A 113 17.87 -17.13 10.69
C GLU A 113 18.95 -17.82 11.53
N GLU A 114 20.07 -17.14 11.81
CA GLU A 114 21.18 -17.61 12.64
C GLU A 114 21.04 -17.17 14.11
N GLY A 115 20.05 -16.34 14.44
CA GLY A 115 19.82 -15.77 15.77
C GLY A 115 20.62 -14.50 16.07
N ASN A 116 21.33 -13.95 15.08
CA ASN A 116 22.04 -12.68 15.22
C ASN A 116 21.06 -11.52 15.31
N SER A 117 21.43 -10.49 16.06
CA SER A 117 20.65 -9.24 16.12
C SER A 117 20.83 -8.43 14.83
N VAL A 118 19.72 -7.98 14.27
CA VAL A 118 19.66 -7.08 13.12
C VAL A 118 18.75 -5.92 13.48
N TYR A 119 19.17 -4.71 13.15
CA TYR A 119 18.44 -3.48 13.45
C TYR A 119 17.95 -2.87 12.15
N PHE A 120 16.65 -2.59 12.06
CA PHE A 120 16.06 -1.97 10.89
C PHE A 120 15.54 -0.56 11.23
N LEU A 121 16.05 0.46 10.53
CA LEU A 121 15.55 1.82 10.66
C LEU A 121 14.22 1.94 9.92
N TYR A 122 13.13 2.02 10.68
CA TYR A 122 11.77 2.07 10.19
C TYR A 122 11.24 3.50 10.16
N ASP A 123 10.51 3.81 9.09
CA ASP A 123 9.84 5.09 8.85
C ASP A 123 8.35 4.80 8.70
N SER A 124 7.57 5.15 9.72
CA SER A 124 6.14 4.87 9.79
C SER A 124 5.29 5.63 8.77
N LYS A 125 5.90 6.57 8.04
CA LYS A 125 5.22 7.42 7.04
C LYS A 125 5.52 7.02 5.61
N THR A 126 6.53 6.18 5.38
CA THR A 126 7.01 5.87 4.02
C THR A 126 6.94 4.37 3.72
N PRO A 127 5.81 3.87 3.19
CA PRO A 127 5.62 2.44 2.88
C PRO A 127 6.69 1.85 1.95
N SER A 128 7.20 2.65 1.01
CA SER A 128 8.22 2.20 0.05
C SER A 128 9.56 1.88 0.68
N ARG A 129 9.79 2.31 1.93
CA ARG A 129 11.01 1.99 2.70
C ARG A 129 10.89 0.72 3.50
N PHE A 130 9.72 0.08 3.59
CA PHE A 130 9.51 -1.15 4.34
C PHE A 130 9.58 -2.37 3.39
N PRO A 131 10.73 -3.07 3.30
CA PRO A 131 10.95 -4.06 2.25
C PRO A 131 10.48 -5.46 2.66
N PHE A 132 9.53 -5.58 3.58
CA PHE A 132 9.15 -6.85 4.18
C PHE A 132 7.70 -7.22 3.88
N LYS A 133 7.45 -8.52 3.76
CA LYS A 133 6.14 -9.14 3.97
C LYS A 133 6.14 -9.92 5.26
N THR A 134 4.98 -10.17 5.84
CA THR A 134 4.85 -11.11 6.96
C THR A 134 4.65 -12.53 6.45
N SER A 135 5.15 -13.54 7.18
CA SER A 135 4.90 -14.95 6.88
C SER A 135 3.43 -15.34 7.01
N GLU A 136 2.71 -14.65 7.88
CA GLU A 136 1.29 -14.81 8.14
C GLU A 136 0.52 -13.57 7.71
N PRO A 137 -0.77 -13.69 7.32
CA PRO A 137 -1.61 -12.51 7.07
C PRO A 137 -1.69 -11.59 8.29
N LEU A 138 -1.62 -10.29 8.05
CA LEU A 138 -1.88 -9.30 9.09
C LEU A 138 -3.38 -9.16 9.29
N ILE A 139 -3.81 -9.29 10.54
CA ILE A 139 -5.19 -9.05 10.95
C ILE A 139 -5.20 -7.67 11.61
N PHE A 140 -5.72 -6.70 10.89
CA PHE A 140 -5.87 -5.34 11.39
C PHE A 140 -7.16 -5.26 12.23
N PRO A 141 -7.11 -4.78 13.48
CA PRO A 141 -8.32 -4.52 14.24
C PRO A 141 -9.14 -3.43 13.55
N GLU A 142 -10.46 -3.44 13.70
CA GLU A 142 -11.33 -2.46 13.03
C GLU A 142 -10.95 -1.00 13.37
N GLU A 143 -10.55 -0.76 14.61
CA GLU A 143 -10.09 0.54 15.09
C GLU A 143 -8.81 1.05 14.39
N HIS A 144 -8.00 0.17 13.80
CA HIS A 144 -6.82 0.57 13.02
C HIS A 144 -7.20 1.49 11.85
N TYR A 145 -8.30 1.20 11.16
CA TYR A 145 -8.77 2.01 10.04
C TYR A 145 -9.69 3.14 10.50
N CYS A 146 -10.57 2.87 11.47
CA CYS A 146 -11.55 3.86 11.92
C CYS A 146 -10.92 5.04 12.68
N SER A 147 -9.81 4.83 13.39
CA SER A 147 -9.04 5.89 14.05
C SER A 147 -8.43 6.90 13.07
N LYS A 148 -8.29 6.53 11.79
CA LYS A 148 -7.76 7.39 10.72
C LYS A 148 -8.85 8.23 10.02
N ILE A 149 -10.11 8.11 10.46
CA ILE A 149 -11.21 8.92 9.95
C ILE A 149 -11.22 10.27 10.64
N ASP A 150 -10.96 11.33 9.88
CA ASP A 150 -11.07 12.69 10.39
C ASP A 150 -12.55 13.11 10.47
N ILE A 151 -12.93 13.72 11.59
CA ILE A 151 -14.30 14.16 11.87
C ILE A 151 -14.30 15.67 12.10
N LYS A 152 -14.89 16.40 11.16
CA LYS A 152 -15.03 17.85 11.24
C LYS A 152 -16.47 18.23 11.55
N LYS A 153 -16.67 18.96 12.64
CA LYS A 153 -17.95 19.61 12.96
C LYS A 153 -17.90 21.07 12.50
N ASP A 154 -18.79 21.43 11.59
CA ASP A 154 -18.96 22.82 11.16
C ASP A 154 -19.53 23.66 12.31
N LYS A 155 -18.84 24.74 12.69
CA LYS A 155 -19.18 25.55 13.86
C LYS A 155 -20.44 26.41 13.71
N PHE A 156 -20.91 26.63 12.48
CA PHE A 156 -22.08 27.46 12.20
C PHE A 156 -23.34 26.63 11.99
N THR A 157 -23.20 25.47 11.36
CA THR A 157 -24.32 24.59 10.98
C THR A 157 -24.43 23.34 11.86
N ASN A 158 -23.44 23.10 12.74
CA ASN A 158 -23.27 21.85 13.50
C ASN A 158 -23.16 20.59 12.62
N LYS A 159 -22.97 20.75 11.31
CA LYS A 159 -22.89 19.64 10.37
C LYS A 159 -21.60 18.85 10.58
N ILE A 160 -21.73 17.54 10.71
CA ILE A 160 -20.59 16.64 10.83
C ILE A 160 -20.20 16.15 9.44
N THR A 161 -18.92 16.29 9.10
CA THR A 161 -18.32 15.69 7.90
C THR A 161 -17.24 14.71 8.33
N LYS A 162 -17.24 13.51 7.73
CA LYS A 162 -16.19 12.51 7.94
C LYS A 162 -15.34 12.37 6.69
N TYR A 163 -14.03 12.22 6.85
CA TYR A 163 -13.07 12.03 5.76
C TYR A 163 -12.16 10.84 6.05
N SER A 164 -11.97 9.96 5.07
CA SER A 164 -10.80 9.07 5.10
C SER A 164 -9.53 9.86 4.75
N PRO A 165 -8.32 9.28 4.89
CA PRO A 165 -7.08 9.96 4.51
C PRO A 165 -7.16 10.61 3.11
N LEU A 166 -6.92 11.92 3.03
CA LEU A 166 -7.19 12.76 1.85
C LEU A 166 -6.04 12.83 0.83
N LEU A 167 -4.82 12.47 1.26
CA LEU A 167 -3.62 12.49 0.41
C LEU A 167 -3.48 11.23 -0.45
N GLU A 168 -4.32 10.24 -0.18
CA GLU A 168 -4.38 8.99 -0.93
C GLU A 168 -4.96 9.20 -2.34
N PRO A 169 -4.62 8.31 -3.30
CA PRO A 169 -5.26 8.26 -4.62
C PRO A 169 -6.79 8.13 -4.56
N ILE A 170 -7.30 7.50 -3.49
CA ILE A 170 -8.71 7.30 -3.22
C ILE A 170 -9.04 7.79 -1.81
N SER A 171 -10.06 8.64 -1.67
CA SER A 171 -10.58 9.03 -0.37
C SER A 171 -12.10 9.07 -0.34
N PHE A 172 -12.71 8.76 0.81
CA PHE A 172 -14.15 8.81 1.02
C PHE A 172 -14.55 9.99 1.88
N VAL A 173 -15.70 10.59 1.56
CA VAL A 173 -16.28 11.72 2.30
C VAL A 173 -17.74 11.44 2.62
N LYS A 174 -18.15 11.66 3.87
CA LYS A 174 -19.57 11.66 4.28
C LYS A 174 -20.01 13.08 4.61
N ASN A 175 -20.87 13.66 3.76
CA ASN A 175 -21.39 15.02 3.89
C ASN A 175 -22.83 15.12 3.31
N ASN A 176 -23.88 14.94 4.12
CA ASN A 176 -25.28 14.77 3.64
C ASN A 176 -25.50 13.61 2.63
N GLY A 177 -24.47 12.81 2.40
CA GLY A 177 -24.38 11.76 1.40
C GLY A 177 -22.97 11.18 1.44
N TYR A 178 -22.69 10.19 0.60
CA TYR A 178 -21.40 9.54 0.51
C TYR A 178 -20.74 9.89 -0.82
N PHE A 179 -19.46 10.18 -0.79
CA PHE A 179 -18.69 10.56 -1.96
C PHE A 179 -17.36 9.83 -1.97
N ILE A 180 -16.82 9.60 -3.17
CA ILE A 180 -15.46 9.14 -3.39
C ILE A 180 -14.73 10.21 -4.19
N SER A 181 -13.52 10.55 -3.74
CA SER A 181 -12.54 11.34 -4.46
C SER A 181 -11.49 10.41 -5.04
N LEU A 182 -11.16 10.62 -6.31
CA LEU A 182 -10.15 9.86 -7.03
C LEU A 182 -9.12 10.83 -7.61
N LYS A 183 -7.83 10.49 -7.55
CA LYS A 183 -6.73 11.34 -8.03
C LYS A 183 -5.65 10.52 -8.74
N THR A 184 -5.31 10.90 -9.97
CA THR A 184 -4.15 10.36 -10.70
C THR A 184 -3.37 11.49 -11.36
N TYR A 185 -2.25 11.16 -11.99
CA TYR A 185 -1.37 12.11 -12.66
C TYR A 185 -1.11 11.71 -14.11
N GLY A 186 -1.03 12.71 -14.99
CA GLY A 186 -0.66 12.56 -16.39
C GLY A 186 0.37 13.59 -16.84
N SER A 187 1.03 13.31 -17.96
CA SER A 187 2.06 14.17 -18.57
C SER A 187 1.49 15.19 -19.55
N THR A 188 0.31 14.95 -20.10
CA THR A 188 -0.35 15.81 -21.10
C THR A 188 -1.61 16.42 -20.48
N PRO A 189 -1.92 17.72 -20.70
CA PRO A 189 -3.17 18.32 -20.25
C PRO A 189 -4.35 17.93 -21.17
N VAL A 190 -5.48 17.53 -20.58
CA VAL A 190 -6.71 17.23 -21.33
C VAL A 190 -7.94 17.83 -20.65
N VAL A 191 -8.32 19.04 -21.05
CA VAL A 191 -9.27 19.94 -20.34
C VAL A 191 -10.74 19.50 -20.33
N ASP A 192 -11.14 18.55 -21.19
CA ASP A 192 -12.54 18.12 -21.36
C ASP A 192 -12.74 16.62 -21.12
N GLY A 193 -11.86 16.00 -20.33
CA GLY A 193 -11.98 14.60 -19.95
C GLY A 193 -13.27 14.32 -19.16
N THR A 194 -13.99 13.27 -19.54
CA THR A 194 -15.18 12.82 -18.81
C THR A 194 -15.14 11.31 -18.54
N GLY A 195 -15.73 10.93 -17.41
CA GLY A 195 -15.95 9.53 -17.07
C GLY A 195 -14.95 8.96 -16.05
N VAL A 196 -15.46 8.08 -15.20
CA VAL A 196 -14.73 7.35 -14.17
C VAL A 196 -15.03 5.87 -14.31
N ILE A 197 -14.00 5.03 -14.21
CA ILE A 197 -14.13 3.58 -14.08
C ILE A 197 -13.34 3.16 -12.84
N ILE A 198 -14.01 2.50 -11.89
CA ILE A 198 -13.36 1.84 -10.75
C ILE A 198 -13.44 0.34 -11.01
N LEU A 199 -12.29 -0.34 -11.00
CA LEU A 199 -12.15 -1.79 -11.15
C LEU A 199 -12.08 -2.45 -9.77
N LEU A 200 -12.85 -3.52 -9.58
CA LEU A 200 -12.89 -4.29 -8.34
C LEU A 200 -12.21 -5.65 -8.52
N SER A 201 -11.71 -6.22 -7.43
CA SER A 201 -11.01 -7.51 -7.40
C SER A 201 -11.80 -8.71 -7.92
N ASN A 202 -13.13 -8.60 -7.94
CA ASN A 202 -14.02 -9.62 -8.50
C ASN A 202 -14.29 -9.43 -10.01
N GLY A 203 -13.60 -8.50 -10.67
CA GLY A 203 -13.76 -8.16 -12.09
C GLY A 203 -14.93 -7.21 -12.39
N GLN A 204 -15.75 -6.85 -11.41
CA GLN A 204 -16.83 -5.88 -11.60
C GLN A 204 -16.27 -4.46 -11.74
N LYS A 205 -17.08 -3.58 -12.35
CA LYS A 205 -16.72 -2.18 -12.62
C LYS A 205 -17.82 -1.23 -12.18
N ILE A 206 -17.44 -0.16 -11.49
CA ILE A 206 -18.33 0.99 -11.24
C ILE A 206 -18.00 2.06 -12.28
N LYS A 207 -19.00 2.47 -13.06
CA LYS A 207 -18.86 3.50 -14.10
C LYS A 207 -19.67 4.73 -13.73
N LYS A 208 -19.07 5.92 -13.82
CA LYS A 208 -19.77 7.20 -13.61
C LYS A 208 -19.43 8.18 -14.73
N THR A 209 -20.42 8.92 -15.19
CA THR A 209 -20.21 10.05 -16.09
C THR A 209 -20.08 11.32 -15.25
N THR A 210 -18.87 11.86 -15.17
CA THR A 210 -18.57 13.12 -14.48
C THR A 210 -17.47 13.85 -15.24
N LYS A 211 -17.42 15.17 -15.10
CA LYS A 211 -16.27 15.96 -15.53
C LYS A 211 -15.05 15.60 -14.67
N ILE A 212 -13.88 15.56 -15.29
CA ILE A 212 -12.60 15.42 -14.60
C ILE A 212 -12.00 16.80 -14.41
N ASP A 213 -11.66 17.12 -13.16
CA ASP A 213 -10.96 18.34 -12.78
C ASP A 213 -9.45 18.15 -13.01
N ILE A 214 -8.77 19.25 -13.35
CA ILE A 214 -7.34 19.25 -13.66
C ILE A 214 -6.67 20.40 -12.97
N ASP A 215 -5.60 20.10 -12.24
CA ASP A 215 -4.69 21.09 -11.69
C ASP A 215 -3.25 20.82 -12.13
N ILE A 216 -2.44 21.88 -12.19
CA ILE A 216 -0.99 21.75 -12.37
C ILE A 216 -0.37 21.41 -11.00
N SER A 217 0.43 20.36 -10.95
CA SER A 217 1.12 19.92 -9.74
C SER A 217 2.53 19.42 -10.08
N SER A 218 3.56 20.16 -9.62
CA SER A 218 4.98 19.78 -9.73
C SER A 218 5.41 19.33 -11.14
N GLY A 219 5.02 20.08 -12.17
CA GLY A 219 5.38 19.78 -13.56
C GLY A 219 4.57 18.63 -14.20
N LYS A 220 3.55 18.11 -13.52
CA LYS A 220 2.56 17.15 -14.03
C LYS A 220 1.15 17.73 -13.91
N TYR A 221 0.20 17.07 -14.57
CA TYR A 221 -1.22 17.38 -14.44
C TYR A 221 -1.86 16.38 -13.49
N LYS A 222 -2.43 16.90 -12.40
CA LYS A 222 -3.24 16.12 -11.45
C LYS A 222 -4.66 16.09 -12.00
N TYR A 223 -5.17 14.89 -12.22
CA TYR A 223 -6.55 14.62 -12.63
C TYR A 223 -7.35 14.16 -11.44
N SER A 224 -8.53 14.74 -11.21
CA SER A 224 -9.38 14.34 -10.10
C SER A 224 -10.86 14.27 -10.46
N ALA A 225 -11.58 13.41 -9.73
CA ALA A 225 -13.03 13.36 -9.76
C ALA A 225 -13.57 13.31 -8.32
N PHE A 226 -14.66 14.02 -8.07
CA PHE A 226 -15.41 13.92 -6.82
C PHE A 226 -16.85 13.53 -7.15
N ILE A 227 -17.19 12.27 -6.87
CA ILE A 227 -18.45 11.67 -7.33
C ILE A 227 -19.29 11.16 -6.16
N PRO A 228 -20.63 11.33 -6.21
CA PRO A 228 -21.52 10.74 -5.23
C PRO A 228 -21.60 9.22 -5.40
N LEU A 229 -21.63 8.52 -4.27
CA LEU A 229 -21.84 7.09 -4.18
C LEU A 229 -23.31 6.79 -3.91
N THR A 230 -23.87 5.89 -4.72
CA THR A 230 -25.20 5.30 -4.49
C THR A 230 -25.11 4.16 -3.48
N THR A 231 -26.24 3.71 -2.95
CA THR A 231 -26.30 2.50 -2.10
C THR A 231 -25.72 1.27 -2.80
N ALA A 232 -25.93 1.13 -4.11
CA ALA A 232 -25.35 0.03 -4.88
C ALA A 232 -23.82 0.11 -4.95
N ASP A 233 -23.27 1.31 -5.15
CA ASP A 233 -21.81 1.52 -5.17
C ASP A 233 -21.20 1.19 -3.80
N ILE A 234 -21.81 1.67 -2.71
CA ILE A 234 -21.36 1.38 -1.33
C ILE A 234 -21.36 -0.13 -1.06
N ASN A 235 -22.43 -0.83 -1.47
CA ASN A 235 -22.52 -2.28 -1.31
C ASN A 235 -21.42 -3.03 -2.07
N LEU A 236 -21.04 -2.56 -3.26
CA LEU A 236 -19.93 -3.14 -4.01
C LEU A 236 -18.58 -2.87 -3.36
N LEU A 237 -18.33 -1.61 -2.97
CA LEU A 237 -17.06 -1.14 -2.43
C LEU A 237 -16.77 -1.64 -1.00
N THR A 238 -17.81 -1.99 -0.23
CA THR A 238 -17.64 -2.60 1.10
C THR A 238 -17.44 -4.11 1.07
N LYS A 239 -17.80 -4.77 -0.06
CA LYS A 239 -17.67 -6.22 -0.25
C LYS A 239 -16.43 -6.62 -1.05
N ASN A 240 -15.94 -5.73 -1.92
CA ASN A 240 -14.84 -6.02 -2.83
C ASN A 240 -13.73 -4.99 -2.68
N ILE A 241 -12.51 -5.42 -2.98
CA ILE A 241 -11.31 -4.59 -2.96
C ILE A 241 -11.30 -3.73 -4.23
N ILE A 242 -10.88 -2.47 -4.11
CA ILE A 242 -10.58 -1.64 -5.28
C ILE A 242 -9.21 -2.06 -5.82
N ASP A 243 -9.19 -2.58 -7.04
CA ASP A 243 -7.95 -2.99 -7.70
C ASP A 243 -7.27 -1.80 -8.37
N ASP A 244 -8.05 -1.03 -9.13
CA ASP A 244 -7.55 0.11 -9.88
C ASP A 244 -8.69 1.07 -10.25
N PHE A 245 -8.34 2.23 -10.80
CA PHE A 245 -9.31 3.13 -11.41
C PHE A 245 -8.74 3.89 -12.60
N LYS A 246 -9.64 4.46 -13.40
CA LYS A 246 -9.34 5.28 -14.55
C LYS A 246 -10.19 6.53 -14.54
N LEU A 247 -9.55 7.68 -14.78
CA LEU A 247 -10.20 8.98 -14.96
C LEU A 247 -10.06 9.36 -16.44
N TYR A 248 -11.16 9.33 -17.20
CA TYR A 248 -11.16 9.46 -18.65
C TYR A 248 -10.18 8.46 -19.33
N ILE A 249 -9.03 8.93 -19.82
CA ILE A 249 -7.98 8.10 -20.42
C ILE A 249 -6.82 7.80 -19.46
N PHE A 250 -6.78 8.44 -18.29
CA PHE A 250 -5.67 8.34 -17.34
C PHE A 250 -5.92 7.21 -16.36
N GLU A 251 -5.13 6.16 -16.50
CA GLU A 251 -5.05 5.08 -15.51
C GLU A 251 -4.34 5.58 -14.26
N ASN A 252 -4.65 4.95 -13.12
CA ASN A 252 -3.95 5.26 -11.90
C ASN A 252 -2.52 4.70 -11.95
N VAL A 253 -1.56 5.56 -11.64
CA VAL A 253 -0.13 5.25 -11.69
C VAL A 253 0.44 4.88 -10.32
N GLN A 254 -0.38 4.94 -9.27
CA GLN A 254 0.04 4.72 -7.88
C GLN A 254 -0.39 3.33 -7.41
N LYS A 255 0.46 2.67 -6.62
CA LYS A 255 0.09 1.39 -5.98
C LYS A 255 -1.03 1.65 -4.96
N LEU A 256 -2.14 0.95 -5.11
CA LEU A 256 -3.31 1.09 -4.23
C LEU A 256 -3.25 0.13 -3.05
N ASN A 257 -3.81 0.55 -1.91
CA ASN A 257 -4.17 -0.34 -0.81
C ASN A 257 -5.70 -0.51 -0.78
N GLY A 258 -6.22 -1.32 -1.70
CA GLY A 258 -7.67 -1.50 -1.87
C GLY A 258 -8.39 -2.04 -0.64
N GLU A 259 -7.73 -2.85 0.20
CA GLU A 259 -8.32 -3.35 1.46
C GLU A 259 -8.49 -2.19 2.44
N ALA A 260 -7.49 -1.32 2.58
CA ALA A 260 -7.62 -0.12 3.41
C ALA A 260 -8.77 0.77 2.95
N TYR A 261 -8.94 0.99 1.65
CA TYR A 261 -10.07 1.79 1.11
C TYR A 261 -11.43 1.16 1.44
N LYS A 262 -11.56 -0.16 1.30
CA LYS A 262 -12.77 -0.90 1.70
C LYS A 262 -13.07 -0.73 3.20
N GLU A 263 -12.07 -0.86 4.06
CA GLU A 263 -12.25 -0.70 5.51
C GLU A 263 -12.54 0.76 5.90
N TYR A 264 -11.90 1.74 5.27
CA TYR A 264 -12.23 3.16 5.47
C TYR A 264 -13.67 3.46 5.10
N LEU A 265 -14.18 2.93 3.99
CA LEU A 265 -15.58 3.13 3.62
C LEU A 265 -16.53 2.53 4.67
N LYS A 266 -16.23 1.34 5.21
CA LYS A 266 -17.01 0.74 6.31
C LYS A 266 -17.02 1.66 7.54
N CYS A 267 -15.88 2.23 7.93
CA CYS A 267 -15.80 3.20 9.03
C CYS A 267 -16.61 4.48 8.74
N ILE A 268 -16.57 4.99 7.51
CA ILE A 268 -17.30 6.20 7.09
C ILE A 268 -18.82 6.01 7.16
N ILE A 269 -19.34 4.85 6.73
CA ILE A 269 -20.78 4.59 6.71
C ILE A 269 -21.37 4.36 8.11
N LYS A 270 -20.55 3.99 9.10
CA LYS A 270 -21.02 3.81 10.49
C LYS A 270 -21.73 5.08 11.00
N PRO A 271 -22.87 4.90 11.72
CA PRO A 271 -23.48 5.99 12.48
C PRO A 271 -22.44 6.62 13.42
N SER A 272 -22.47 7.94 13.58
CA SER A 272 -21.74 8.55 14.69
C SER A 272 -22.47 8.17 15.98
N LEU A 273 -21.75 7.65 16.97
CA LEU A 273 -22.25 7.52 18.34
C LEU A 273 -22.62 8.90 18.90
#